data_AF-A0A7S3RGG9-F1
#
_entry.id   AF-A0A7S3RGG9-F1
#
_cell.length_a   1.000
_cell.length_b   1.000
_cell.length_c   1.000
_cell.angle_alpha   90.00
_cell.angle_beta   90.00
_cell.angle_gamma   90.00
#
_symmetry.space_group_name_H-M   'P 1'
#
loop_
_entity.id
_entity.type
_entity.pdbx_description
1 polymer ?
#
loop_
_entity_poly.entity_id
_entity_poly.type
_entity_poly.pdbx_seq_one_letter_code
_entity_poly.pdbx_strand_id
1 'polypeptide(L)'
;MSSLSSRSMASPSAARKVTRLFHNLDEECPQQYYPDLHKVSPERVRRVRGALLCTCLAQLAECFYLHKHSHMHDPVYELFTVGANALAALAAACGLFGLALRSRGALTFFYINQLWSLSNVCTFFVMYFSSYEQQLTACRLLERGDIDAVEARARELGCDGIEARHHTLLGVMGTLLIQLWISCYLARTYSETLQDLANDADDAALVQFVWARRRETWQQLRRFEDVVGRQFEELRASLVSKQSLRAGSFR
;
A
#
# COMPACT_ATOMS: atom_id res chain seq x y z
N MET A 1 -26.73 85.89 -16.49
CA MET A 1 -27.24 84.76 -15.68
C MET A 1 -27.19 83.53 -16.58
N SER A 2 -26.08 82.78 -16.53
CA SER A 2 -25.96 81.45 -15.85
C SER A 2 -26.74 80.35 -16.60
N SER A 3 -26.21 79.20 -17.01
CA SER A 3 -24.98 78.49 -16.66
C SER A 3 -24.76 77.30 -17.62
N LEU A 4 -23.48 76.97 -17.86
CA LEU A 4 -22.98 75.69 -18.34
C LEU A 4 -23.40 74.51 -17.45
N SER A 5 -23.24 73.28 -18.00
CA SER A 5 -22.88 72.01 -17.33
C SER A 5 -23.88 70.91 -17.70
N SER A 6 -23.52 69.69 -18.07
CA SER A 6 -22.23 69.04 -18.29
C SER A 6 -22.52 67.71 -19.00
N ARG A 7 -21.55 67.27 -19.81
CA ARG A 7 -21.47 65.90 -20.31
C ARG A 7 -21.46 64.93 -19.13
N SER A 8 -22.46 64.06 -19.08
CA SER A 8 -22.45 62.87 -18.22
C SER A 8 -21.19 62.08 -18.51
N MET A 9 -20.30 62.05 -17.51
CA MET A 9 -19.04 61.33 -17.52
C MET A 9 -19.32 59.83 -17.61
N ALA A 10 -18.65 59.16 -18.54
CA ALA A 10 -18.51 57.72 -18.54
C ALA A 10 -18.07 57.26 -17.14
N SER A 11 -18.84 56.34 -16.57
CA SER A 11 -18.58 55.73 -15.27
C SER A 11 -17.14 55.20 -15.19
N PRO A 12 -16.36 55.50 -14.13
CA PRO A 12 -15.01 54.98 -13.92
C PRO A 12 -14.95 53.45 -13.78
N SER A 13 -16.11 52.77 -13.71
CA SER A 13 -16.19 51.30 -13.72
C SER A 13 -15.98 50.67 -15.10
N ALA A 14 -16.29 51.39 -16.20
CA ALA A 14 -16.13 50.87 -17.55
C ALA A 14 -14.66 50.95 -18.05
N ALA A 15 -13.89 51.92 -17.56
CA ALA A 15 -12.47 52.06 -17.90
C ALA A 15 -11.59 50.96 -17.27
N ARG A 16 -11.93 50.50 -16.06
CA ARG A 16 -11.21 49.39 -15.40
C ARG A 16 -11.33 48.05 -16.12
N LYS A 17 -12.32 47.88 -17.01
CA LYS A 17 -12.47 46.65 -17.81
C LYS A 17 -11.59 46.63 -19.06
N VAL A 18 -10.98 47.75 -19.47
CA VAL A 18 -10.25 47.83 -20.76
C VAL A 18 -8.73 47.66 -20.58
N THR A 19 -8.24 47.53 -19.35
CA THR A 19 -6.79 47.48 -19.05
C THR A 19 -6.42 46.36 -18.07
N ARG A 20 -7.06 45.19 -18.14
CA ARG A 20 -6.40 43.97 -17.64
C ARG A 20 -5.59 43.39 -18.80
N LEU A 21 -4.26 43.56 -18.76
CA LEU A 21 -3.35 42.89 -19.70
C LEU A 21 -3.47 41.38 -19.58
N PHE A 22 -3.87 40.88 -18.41
CA PHE A 22 -4.19 39.49 -18.16
C PHE A 22 -5.66 39.33 -17.77
N HIS A 23 -6.57 39.51 -18.74
CA HIS A 23 -8.01 39.31 -18.53
C HIS A 23 -8.41 37.92 -17.98
N ASN A 24 -7.50 36.94 -18.04
CA ASN A 24 -7.73 35.55 -17.66
C ASN A 24 -7.04 35.12 -16.35
N LEU A 25 -6.38 36.02 -15.62
CA LEU A 25 -5.91 35.69 -14.27
C LEU A 25 -7.06 35.88 -13.27
N ASP A 26 -7.65 34.76 -12.83
CA ASP A 26 -8.66 34.75 -11.75
C ASP A 26 -8.14 35.43 -10.47
N GLU A 27 -9.06 36.01 -9.68
CA GLU A 27 -8.75 36.73 -8.43
C GLU A 27 -8.06 35.83 -7.38
N GLU A 28 -8.28 34.53 -7.48
CA GLU A 28 -7.64 33.50 -6.67
C GLU A 28 -6.95 32.47 -7.56
N CYS A 29 -5.90 31.83 -7.04
CA CYS A 29 -5.25 30.75 -7.77
C CYS A 29 -6.26 29.58 -7.91
N PRO A 30 -6.59 29.14 -9.14
CA PRO A 30 -7.64 28.16 -9.35
C PRO A 30 -7.39 26.84 -8.61
N GLN A 31 -8.34 26.45 -7.73
CA GLN A 31 -8.24 25.24 -6.91
C GLN A 31 -8.26 23.94 -7.72
N GLN A 32 -8.81 23.97 -8.94
CA GLN A 32 -8.86 22.82 -9.86
C GLN A 32 -7.47 22.26 -10.24
N TYR A 33 -6.41 23.02 -10.02
CA TYR A 33 -5.05 22.53 -10.25
C TYR A 33 -4.42 21.90 -9.01
N TYR A 34 -5.06 21.99 -7.84
CA TYR A 34 -4.58 21.34 -6.63
C TYR A 34 -4.62 19.82 -6.84
N PRO A 35 -3.49 19.10 -6.69
CA PRO A 35 -3.49 17.67 -6.88
C PRO A 35 -4.30 17.00 -5.78
N ASP A 36 -5.19 16.10 -6.17
CA ASP A 36 -5.86 15.21 -5.24
C ASP A 36 -4.83 14.24 -4.65
N LEU A 37 -4.35 14.55 -3.45
CA LEU A 37 -3.49 13.67 -2.67
C LEU A 37 -4.32 12.48 -2.19
N HIS A 38 -4.11 11.32 -2.81
CA HIS A 38 -4.67 10.06 -2.34
C HIS A 38 -3.96 9.62 -1.06
N LYS A 39 -4.57 9.97 0.08
CA LYS A 39 -4.08 9.57 1.40
C LYS A 39 -4.44 8.13 1.72
N VAL A 40 -3.57 7.48 2.47
CA VAL A 40 -3.84 6.15 3.01
C VAL A 40 -5.03 6.21 3.97
N SER A 41 -6.05 5.39 3.72
CA SER A 41 -7.22 5.33 4.61
C SER A 41 -6.88 4.63 5.93
N PRO A 42 -7.20 5.24 7.10
CA PRO A 42 -6.88 4.65 8.40
C PRO A 42 -7.63 3.33 8.65
N GLU A 43 -8.78 3.14 8.01
CA GLU A 43 -9.54 1.89 8.06
C GLU A 43 -8.83 0.75 7.33
N ARG A 44 -8.17 1.02 6.20
CA ARG A 44 -7.38 0.01 5.48
C ARG A 44 -6.21 -0.45 6.34
N VAL A 45 -5.50 0.48 6.97
CA VAL A 45 -4.40 0.18 7.90
C VAL A 45 -4.87 -0.75 9.03
N ARG A 46 -6.01 -0.41 9.67
CA ARG A 46 -6.57 -1.23 10.76
C ARG A 46 -7.00 -2.61 10.29
N ARG A 47 -7.66 -2.72 9.13
CA ARG A 47 -8.12 -4.00 8.57
C ARG A 47 -6.95 -4.92 8.24
N VAL A 48 -5.93 -4.42 7.55
CA VAL A 48 -4.75 -5.22 7.20
C VAL A 48 -3.99 -5.65 8.46
N ARG A 49 -3.82 -4.74 9.44
CA ARG A 49 -3.20 -5.07 10.72
C ARG A 49 -3.97 -6.15 11.47
N GLY A 50 -5.30 -6.04 11.54
CA GLY A 50 -6.17 -7.00 12.21
C GLY A 50 -6.13 -8.37 11.53
N ALA A 51 -6.19 -8.41 10.20
CA ALA A 51 -6.06 -9.64 9.42
C ALA A 51 -4.70 -10.32 9.67
N LEU A 52 -3.61 -9.55 9.65
CA LEU A 52 -2.27 -10.07 9.92
C LEU A 52 -2.16 -10.63 11.34
N LEU A 53 -2.73 -9.95 12.34
CA LEU A 53 -2.80 -10.44 13.71
C LEU A 53 -3.55 -11.78 13.80
N CYS A 54 -4.72 -11.89 13.16
CA CYS A 54 -5.48 -13.14 13.13
C CYS A 54 -4.67 -14.27 12.50
N THR A 55 -3.93 -14.02 11.41
CA THR A 55 -3.08 -15.05 10.80
C THR A 55 -1.94 -15.49 11.72
N CYS A 56 -1.30 -14.57 12.45
CA CYS A 56 -0.26 -14.93 13.43
C CYS A 56 -0.83 -15.75 14.59
N LEU A 57 -2.01 -15.40 15.09
CA LEU A 57 -2.68 -16.16 16.16
C LEU A 57 -3.10 -17.56 15.68
N ALA A 58 -3.58 -17.68 14.45
CA ALA A 58 -3.85 -18.96 13.84
C ALA A 58 -2.57 -19.80 13.70
N GLN A 59 -1.39 -19.19 13.45
CA GLN A 59 -0.12 -19.94 13.31
C GLN A 59 0.28 -20.55 14.65
N LEU A 60 0.04 -19.82 15.76
CA LEU A 60 0.23 -20.35 17.10
C LEU A 60 -0.75 -21.47 17.44
N ALA A 61 -2.01 -21.34 17.04
CA ALA A 61 -3.01 -22.38 17.28
C ALA A 61 -2.67 -23.68 16.53
N GLU A 62 -2.22 -23.57 15.28
CA GLU A 62 -1.78 -24.71 14.47
C GLU A 62 -0.51 -25.35 15.04
N CYS A 63 0.43 -24.54 15.54
CA CYS A 63 1.61 -25.04 16.26
C CYS A 63 1.21 -25.85 17.52
N PHE A 64 0.23 -25.37 18.29
CA PHE A 64 -0.28 -26.11 19.44
C PHE A 64 -0.98 -27.41 19.05
N TYR A 65 -1.76 -27.38 17.96
CA TYR A 65 -2.45 -28.55 17.43
C TYR A 65 -1.46 -29.64 16.99
N LEU A 66 -0.45 -29.26 16.21
CA LEU A 66 0.61 -30.14 15.73
C LEU A 66 1.44 -30.71 16.88
N HIS A 67 1.77 -29.91 17.88
CA HIS A 67 2.49 -30.38 19.08
C HIS A 67 1.70 -31.45 19.84
N LYS A 68 0.37 -31.33 19.94
CA LYS A 68 -0.46 -32.37 20.58
C LYS A 68 -0.56 -33.67 19.77
N HIS A 69 -0.35 -33.61 18.46
CA HIS A 69 -0.52 -34.74 17.54
C HIS A 69 0.82 -35.29 17.01
N SER A 70 1.96 -34.89 17.59
CA SER A 70 3.30 -35.30 17.15
C SER A 70 3.70 -36.72 17.57
N HIS A 71 2.91 -37.41 18.41
CA HIS A 71 3.21 -38.76 18.91
C HIS A 71 2.88 -39.90 17.92
N MET A 72 2.92 -39.67 16.61
CA MET A 72 2.67 -40.70 15.60
C MET A 72 3.99 -41.38 15.19
N HIS A 73 4.00 -42.70 15.09
CA HIS A 73 5.19 -43.56 14.91
C HIS A 73 5.93 -43.47 13.55
N ASP A 74 5.67 -42.48 12.69
CA ASP A 74 6.35 -42.37 11.38
C ASP A 74 7.47 -41.31 11.45
N PRO A 75 8.75 -41.64 11.15
CA PRO A 75 9.87 -40.72 11.24
C PRO A 75 9.76 -39.51 10.29
N VAL A 76 9.10 -39.68 9.13
CA VAL A 76 8.87 -38.56 8.19
C VAL A 76 7.83 -37.60 8.75
N TYR A 77 6.81 -38.15 9.41
CA TYR A 77 5.78 -37.37 10.09
C TYR A 77 6.36 -36.61 11.30
N GLU A 78 7.21 -37.26 12.09
CA GLU A 78 7.87 -36.63 13.23
C GLU A 78 8.77 -35.47 12.78
N LEU A 79 9.58 -35.67 11.74
CA LEU A 79 10.43 -34.62 11.17
C LEU A 79 9.60 -33.43 10.65
N PHE A 80 8.50 -33.72 9.93
CA PHE A 80 7.60 -32.67 9.43
C PHE A 80 6.93 -31.91 10.58
N THR A 81 6.36 -32.59 11.57
CA THR A 81 5.65 -31.94 12.67
C THR A 81 6.57 -31.10 13.54
N VAL A 82 7.80 -31.55 13.79
CA VAL A 82 8.83 -30.77 14.50
C VAL A 82 9.26 -29.55 13.68
N GLY A 83 9.55 -29.74 12.38
CA GLY A 83 9.96 -28.65 11.49
C GLY A 83 8.86 -27.61 11.29
N ALA A 84 7.62 -28.04 11.04
CA ALA A 84 6.45 -27.18 10.88
C ALA A 84 6.15 -26.40 12.18
N ASN A 85 6.26 -27.04 13.35
CA ASN A 85 6.11 -26.34 14.63
C ASN A 85 7.16 -25.25 14.83
N ALA A 86 8.44 -25.56 14.58
CA ALA A 86 9.51 -24.60 14.72
C ALA A 86 9.32 -23.40 13.78
N LEU A 87 8.95 -23.66 12.52
CA LEU A 87 8.68 -22.62 11.53
C LEU A 87 7.46 -21.77 11.91
N ALA A 88 6.36 -22.39 12.32
CA ALA A 88 5.13 -21.70 12.74
C ALA A 88 5.35 -20.83 13.99
N ALA A 89 6.10 -21.34 14.98
CA ALA A 89 6.44 -20.59 16.19
C ALA A 89 7.34 -19.38 15.88
N LEU A 90 8.40 -19.58 15.08
CA LEU A 90 9.30 -18.51 14.65
C LEU A 90 8.54 -17.45 13.84
N ALA A 91 7.71 -17.89 12.89
CA ALA A 91 6.85 -17.04 12.09
C ALA A 91 5.94 -16.19 12.97
N ALA A 92 5.17 -16.81 13.86
CA ALA A 92 4.25 -16.09 14.74
C ALA A 92 4.97 -15.07 15.63
N ALA A 93 6.13 -15.45 16.21
CA ALA A 93 6.93 -14.54 17.02
C ALA A 93 7.39 -13.31 16.23
N CYS A 94 7.96 -13.52 15.03
CA CYS A 94 8.41 -12.42 14.18
C CYS A 94 7.24 -11.54 13.69
N GLY A 95 6.09 -12.15 13.37
CA GLY A 95 4.90 -11.44 12.92
C GLY A 95 4.28 -10.57 14.02
N LEU A 96 4.14 -11.12 15.23
CA LEU A 96 3.68 -10.37 16.40
C LEU A 96 4.63 -9.23 16.77
N PHE A 97 5.95 -9.48 16.71
CA PHE A 97 6.96 -8.47 16.95
C PHE A 97 6.88 -7.32 15.92
N GLY A 98 6.74 -7.64 14.62
CA GLY A 98 6.57 -6.65 13.56
C GLY A 98 5.29 -5.83 13.71
N LEU A 99 4.19 -6.47 14.13
CA LEU A 99 2.91 -5.82 14.43
C LEU A 99 2.97 -4.90 15.65
N ALA A 100 3.73 -5.27 16.68
CA ALA A 100 3.90 -4.50 17.92
C ALA A 100 4.73 -3.24 17.67
N LEU A 101 5.87 -3.38 16.98
CA LEU A 101 6.76 -2.26 16.69
C LEU A 101 6.27 -1.36 15.56
N ARG A 102 5.29 -1.80 14.75
CA ARG A 102 4.87 -1.11 13.52
C ARG A 102 6.07 -0.75 12.62
N SER A 103 7.07 -1.63 12.62
CA SER A 103 8.34 -1.39 11.93
C SER A 103 8.34 -2.09 10.58
N ARG A 104 8.63 -1.33 9.51
CA ARG A 104 8.77 -1.86 8.16
C ARG A 104 9.84 -2.95 8.08
N GLY A 105 10.98 -2.75 8.74
CA GLY A 105 12.08 -3.71 8.74
C GLY A 105 11.68 -5.06 9.35
N ALA A 106 10.96 -5.03 10.48
CA ALA A 106 10.49 -6.25 11.13
C ALA A 106 9.43 -6.99 10.30
N LEU A 107 8.54 -6.25 9.63
CA LEU A 107 7.53 -6.83 8.72
C LEU A 107 8.16 -7.44 7.46
N THR A 108 9.19 -6.80 6.90
CA THR A 108 9.96 -7.34 5.77
C THR A 108 10.71 -8.60 6.17
N PHE A 109 11.31 -8.63 7.36
CA PHE A 109 11.93 -9.85 7.88
C PHE A 109 10.90 -10.99 8.03
N PHE A 110 9.72 -10.69 8.60
CA PHE A 110 8.62 -11.65 8.67
C PHE A 110 8.20 -12.14 7.29
N TYR A 111 8.05 -11.25 6.30
CA TYR A 111 7.75 -11.61 4.91
C TYR A 111 8.80 -12.56 4.30
N ILE A 112 10.08 -12.29 4.48
CA ILE A 112 11.17 -13.17 4.01
C ILE A 112 11.07 -14.55 4.69
N ASN A 113 10.82 -14.56 5.99
CA ASN A 113 10.66 -15.80 6.74
C ASN A 113 9.44 -16.62 6.27
N GLN A 114 8.34 -15.95 5.89
CA GLN A 114 7.16 -16.62 5.30
C GLN A 114 7.50 -17.26 3.95
N LEU A 115 8.25 -16.57 3.09
CA LEU A 115 8.69 -17.14 1.81
C LEU A 115 9.59 -18.37 1.99
N TRP A 116 10.54 -18.30 2.92
CA TRP A 116 11.38 -19.44 3.28
C TRP A 116 10.55 -20.62 3.80
N SER A 117 9.61 -20.35 4.69
CA SER A 117 8.71 -21.36 5.25
C SER A 117 7.85 -22.01 4.18
N LEU A 118 7.33 -21.22 3.23
CA LEU A 118 6.53 -21.72 2.11
C LEU A 118 7.35 -22.67 1.21
N SER A 119 8.61 -22.34 0.93
CA SER A 119 9.54 -23.23 0.21
C SER A 119 9.78 -24.55 0.95
N ASN A 120 9.97 -24.49 2.27
CA ASN A 120 10.19 -25.68 3.10
C ASN A 120 8.96 -26.59 3.12
N VAL A 121 7.76 -26.03 3.35
CA VAL A 121 6.51 -26.81 3.36
C VAL A 121 6.24 -27.46 2.00
N CYS A 122 6.47 -26.76 0.90
CA CYS A 122 6.39 -27.34 -0.44
C CYS A 122 7.39 -28.49 -0.65
N THR A 123 8.62 -28.36 -0.14
CA THR A 123 9.63 -29.42 -0.23
C THR A 123 9.19 -30.66 0.55
N PHE A 124 8.70 -30.47 1.77
CA PHE A 124 8.13 -31.56 2.56
C PHE A 124 6.93 -32.21 1.87
N PHE A 125 6.10 -31.42 1.18
CA PHE A 125 4.96 -31.93 0.41
C PHE A 125 5.44 -32.96 -0.63
N VAL A 126 6.43 -32.59 -1.44
CA VAL A 126 6.99 -33.50 -2.46
C VAL A 126 7.61 -34.76 -1.83
N MET A 127 8.40 -34.59 -0.76
CA MET A 127 9.01 -35.73 -0.06
C MET A 127 7.96 -36.68 0.53
N TYR A 128 6.91 -36.13 1.13
CA TYR A 128 5.84 -36.91 1.73
C TYR A 128 5.05 -37.70 0.68
N PHE A 129 4.68 -37.09 -0.45
CA PHE A 129 3.98 -37.79 -1.53
C PHE A 129 4.78 -38.96 -2.07
N SER A 130 6.09 -38.78 -2.27
CA SER A 130 7.00 -39.86 -2.69
C SER A 130 7.02 -41.00 -1.67
N SER A 131 7.12 -40.68 -0.38
CA SER A 131 7.09 -41.68 0.71
C SER A 131 5.74 -42.41 0.78
N TYR A 132 4.63 -41.68 0.65
CA TYR A 132 3.29 -42.22 0.67
C TYR A 132 3.03 -43.20 -0.49
N GLU A 133 3.42 -42.84 -1.71
CA GLU A 133 3.29 -43.74 -2.87
C GLU A 133 4.08 -45.03 -2.70
N GLN A 134 5.29 -44.94 -2.11
CA GLN A 134 6.11 -46.11 -1.79
C GLN A 134 5.45 -46.99 -0.72
N GLN A 135 4.97 -46.40 0.38
CA GLN A 135 4.28 -47.11 1.46
C GLN A 135 2.99 -47.78 0.95
N LEU A 136 2.17 -47.06 0.18
CA LEU A 136 0.93 -47.58 -0.41
C LEU A 136 1.20 -48.75 -1.36
N THR A 137 2.23 -48.64 -2.20
CA THR A 137 2.63 -49.73 -3.10
C THR A 137 3.11 -50.95 -2.33
N ALA A 138 3.92 -50.76 -1.28
CA ALA A 138 4.39 -51.84 -0.43
C ALA A 138 3.24 -52.53 0.32
N CYS A 139 2.26 -51.78 0.84
CA CYS A 139 1.07 -52.36 1.48
C CYS A 139 0.19 -53.14 0.49
N ARG A 140 0.03 -52.67 -0.75
CA ARG A 140 -0.69 -53.41 -1.80
C ARG A 140 0.01 -54.72 -2.18
N LEU A 141 1.34 -54.74 -2.21
CA LEU A 141 2.11 -55.96 -2.47
C LEU A 141 1.98 -56.97 -1.31
N LEU A 142 1.92 -56.49 -0.07
CA LEU A 142 1.65 -57.32 1.10
C LEU A 142 0.23 -57.91 1.07
N GLU A 143 -0.79 -57.12 0.73
CA GLU A 143 -2.18 -57.59 0.60
C GLU A 143 -2.35 -58.66 -0.48
N ARG A 144 -1.58 -58.56 -1.58
CA ARG A 144 -1.56 -59.56 -2.66
C ARG A 144 -0.82 -60.84 -2.29
N GLY A 145 -0.06 -60.85 -1.20
CA GLY A 145 0.80 -61.97 -0.80
C GLY A 145 2.09 -62.08 -1.59
N ASP A 146 2.49 -61.01 -2.31
CA ASP A 146 3.75 -60.98 -3.08
C ASP A 146 4.98 -60.75 -2.15
N ILE A 147 4.75 -60.33 -0.91
CA ILE A 147 5.78 -60.09 0.12
C ILE A 147 5.37 -60.83 1.41
N ASP A 148 6.32 -61.53 2.02
CA ASP A 148 6.09 -62.23 3.29
C ASP A 148 5.89 -61.26 4.46
N ALA A 149 5.03 -61.66 5.42
CA ALA A 149 4.76 -60.89 6.64
C ALA A 149 6.02 -60.63 7.51
N VAL A 150 7.06 -61.46 7.34
CA VAL A 150 8.36 -61.29 8.00
C VAL A 150 9.14 -60.12 7.40
N GLU A 151 9.14 -59.99 6.07
CA GLU A 151 9.75 -58.86 5.38
C GLU A 151 8.96 -57.56 5.60
N ALA A 152 7.63 -57.67 5.72
CA ALA A 152 6.78 -56.55 6.10
C ALA A 152 7.05 -56.04 7.52
N ARG A 153 7.25 -56.94 8.49
CA ARG A 153 7.66 -56.59 9.86
C ARG A 153 9.07 -56.03 9.93
N ALA A 154 10.01 -56.56 9.14
CA ALA A 154 11.39 -56.05 9.07
C ALA A 154 11.47 -54.62 8.51
N ARG A 155 10.49 -54.21 7.69
CA ARG A 155 10.36 -52.85 7.15
C ARG A 155 9.40 -51.95 7.93
N GLU A 156 8.88 -52.41 9.07
CA GLU A 156 7.91 -51.67 9.90
C GLU A 156 6.72 -51.11 9.09
N LEU A 157 6.21 -51.88 8.12
CA LEU A 157 5.11 -51.48 7.25
C LEU A 157 3.80 -51.34 8.06
N GLY A 158 3.50 -50.12 8.48
CA GLY A 158 2.25 -49.76 9.16
C GLY A 158 1.10 -49.54 8.18
N CYS A 159 0.52 -50.60 7.63
CA CYS A 159 -0.59 -50.52 6.66
C CYS A 159 -1.93 -50.09 7.27
N ASP A 160 -2.05 -50.09 8.59
CA ASP A 160 -3.27 -49.71 9.30
C ASP A 160 -3.50 -48.19 9.25
N GLY A 161 -4.59 -47.79 8.60
CA GLY A 161 -5.07 -46.40 8.61
C GLY A 161 -4.23 -45.41 7.79
N ILE A 162 -3.43 -45.92 6.83
CA ILE A 162 -2.60 -45.10 5.92
C ILE A 162 -3.41 -44.00 5.23
N GLU A 163 -4.59 -44.31 4.69
CA GLU A 163 -5.43 -43.34 3.98
C GLU A 163 -5.95 -42.23 4.93
N ALA A 164 -6.39 -42.59 6.14
CA ALA A 164 -6.87 -41.62 7.12
C ALA A 164 -5.77 -40.67 7.60
N ARG A 165 -4.56 -41.21 7.82
CA ARG A 165 -3.37 -40.40 8.16
C ARG A 165 -2.97 -39.49 7.01
N HIS A 166 -3.02 -40.00 5.78
CA HIS A 166 -2.74 -39.23 4.57
C HIS A 166 -3.67 -38.04 4.41
N HIS A 167 -4.98 -38.25 4.52
CA HIS A 167 -5.95 -37.16 4.44
C HIS A 167 -5.76 -36.11 5.54
N THR A 168 -5.45 -36.55 6.76
CA THR A 168 -5.20 -35.64 7.89
C THR A 168 -3.97 -34.78 7.63
N LEU A 169 -2.86 -35.38 7.23
CA LEU A 169 -1.61 -34.66 6.98
C LEU A 169 -1.72 -33.72 5.77
N LEU A 170 -2.37 -34.18 4.70
CA LEU A 170 -2.63 -33.36 3.53
C LEU A 170 -3.50 -32.15 3.86
N GLY A 171 -4.48 -32.33 4.76
CA GLY A 171 -5.27 -31.23 5.32
C GLY A 171 -4.42 -30.21 6.05
N VAL A 172 -3.58 -30.65 7.01
CA VAL A 172 -2.73 -29.77 7.81
C VAL A 172 -1.65 -29.06 6.97
N MET A 173 -1.05 -29.76 6.01
CA MET A 173 -0.10 -29.13 5.07
C MET A 173 -0.79 -28.10 4.18
N GLY A 174 -2.01 -28.39 3.72
CA GLY A 174 -2.81 -27.46 2.92
C GLY A 174 -3.19 -26.20 3.70
N THR A 175 -3.61 -26.33 4.95
CA THR A 175 -3.93 -25.18 5.82
C THR A 175 -2.69 -24.33 6.07
N LEU A 176 -1.54 -24.96 6.40
CA LEU A 176 -0.26 -24.28 6.55
C LEU A 176 0.11 -23.49 5.29
N LEU A 177 0.04 -24.10 4.10
CA LEU A 177 0.38 -23.43 2.84
C LEU A 177 -0.48 -22.18 2.59
N ILE A 178 -1.80 -22.31 2.76
CA ILE A 178 -2.74 -21.19 2.60
C ILE A 178 -2.41 -20.08 3.60
N GLN A 179 -2.10 -20.44 4.83
CA GLN A 179 -1.81 -19.50 5.89
C GLN A 179 -0.47 -18.77 5.70
N LEU A 180 0.57 -19.47 5.26
CA LEU A 180 1.85 -18.87 4.89
C LEU A 180 1.67 -17.92 3.71
N TRP A 181 0.86 -18.28 2.71
CA TRP A 181 0.59 -17.43 1.54
C TRP A 181 -0.18 -16.16 1.91
N ILE A 182 -1.27 -16.28 2.67
CA ILE A 182 -2.06 -15.12 3.13
C ILE A 182 -1.22 -14.21 4.02
N SER A 183 -0.49 -14.77 5.00
CA SER A 183 0.34 -13.96 5.91
C SER A 183 1.49 -13.26 5.18
N CYS A 184 2.08 -13.89 4.16
CA CYS A 184 3.06 -13.28 3.26
C CYS A 184 2.47 -12.07 2.52
N TYR A 185 1.30 -12.25 1.88
CA TYR A 185 0.59 -11.16 1.19
C TYR A 185 0.24 -10.00 2.13
N LEU A 186 -0.29 -10.30 3.32
CA LEU A 186 -0.68 -9.31 4.31
C LEU A 186 0.53 -8.56 4.89
N ALA A 187 1.64 -9.25 5.15
CA ALA A 187 2.88 -8.64 5.63
C ALA A 187 3.42 -7.60 4.66
N ARG A 188 3.49 -7.97 3.37
CA ARG A 188 3.87 -7.06 2.30
C ARG A 188 2.92 -5.87 2.22
N THR A 189 1.61 -6.13 2.15
CA THR A 189 0.59 -5.08 2.05
C THR A 189 0.67 -4.11 3.23
N TYR A 190 0.85 -4.62 4.45
CA TYR A 190 0.97 -3.78 5.65
C TYR A 190 2.26 -2.95 5.64
N SER A 191 3.36 -3.54 5.19
CA SER A 191 4.66 -2.88 5.04
C SER A 191 4.59 -1.73 4.04
N GLU A 192 3.99 -1.95 2.86
CA GLU A 192 3.73 -0.93 1.84
C GLU A 192 2.81 0.17 2.38
N THR A 193 1.72 -0.21 3.06
CA THR A 193 0.77 0.76 3.62
C THR A 193 1.44 1.66 4.68
N LEU A 194 2.35 1.12 5.49
CA LEU A 194 3.11 1.92 6.47
C LEU A 194 4.09 2.87 5.80
N GLN A 195 4.69 2.48 4.68
CA GLN A 195 5.54 3.35 3.88
C GLN A 195 4.74 4.48 3.25
N ASP A 196 3.59 4.17 2.64
CA ASP A 196 2.71 5.17 2.04
C ASP A 196 2.22 6.17 3.09
N LEU A 197 1.88 5.69 4.30
CA LEU A 197 1.44 6.56 5.40
C LEU A 197 2.56 7.48 5.92
N ALA A 198 3.83 7.05 5.85
CA ALA A 198 4.96 7.91 6.17
C ALA A 198 5.17 8.98 5.09
N ASN A 199 5.03 8.59 3.81
CA ASN A 199 5.19 9.48 2.67
C ASN A 199 4.05 10.50 2.54
N ASP A 200 2.83 10.16 2.99
CA ASP A 200 1.66 11.07 2.95
C ASP A 200 1.95 12.43 3.61
N ALA A 201 2.75 12.46 4.68
CA ALA A 201 3.12 13.68 5.38
C ALA A 201 4.11 14.53 4.57
N ASP A 202 5.13 13.90 4.00
CA ASP A 202 6.15 14.55 3.18
C ASP A 202 5.56 15.06 1.86
N ASP A 203 4.71 14.25 1.22
CA ASP A 203 3.99 14.62 -0.01
C ASP A 203 3.04 15.79 0.24
N ALA A 204 2.30 15.79 1.35
CA ALA A 204 1.45 16.90 1.74
C ALA A 204 2.26 18.18 1.98
N ALA A 205 3.42 18.08 2.65
CA ALA A 205 4.30 19.23 2.89
C ALA A 205 4.88 19.79 1.58
N LEU A 206 5.33 18.93 0.67
CA LEU A 206 5.86 19.31 -0.63
C LEU A 206 4.80 20.01 -1.48
N VAL A 207 3.59 19.44 -1.55
CA VAL A 207 2.46 20.04 -2.25
C VAL A 207 2.14 21.41 -1.66
N GLN A 208 2.02 21.53 -0.33
CA GLN A 208 1.79 22.83 0.31
C GLN A 208 2.87 23.86 0.00
N PHE A 209 4.15 23.46 0.01
CA PHE A 209 5.27 24.33 -0.33
C PHE A 209 5.20 24.84 -1.79
N VAL A 210 5.02 23.93 -2.75
CA VAL A 210 4.90 24.29 -4.18
C VAL A 210 3.72 25.23 -4.41
N TRP A 211 2.58 24.97 -3.76
CA TRP A 211 1.39 25.82 -3.87
C TRP A 211 1.52 27.16 -3.16
N ALA A 212 2.21 27.23 -2.02
CA ALA A 212 2.53 28.50 -1.38
C ALA A 212 3.35 29.38 -2.35
N ARG A 213 4.39 28.81 -2.95
CA ARG A 213 5.25 29.51 -3.91
C ARG A 213 4.49 29.96 -5.16
N ARG A 214 3.59 29.10 -5.69
CA ARG A 214 2.73 29.46 -6.83
C ARG A 214 1.78 30.61 -6.51
N ARG A 215 1.19 30.64 -5.29
CA ARG A 215 0.36 31.75 -4.82
C ARG A 215 1.16 33.05 -4.70
N GLU A 216 2.39 32.99 -4.20
CA GLU A 216 3.29 34.15 -4.14
C GLU A 216 3.60 34.68 -5.54
N THR A 217 3.95 33.81 -6.49
CA THR A 217 4.20 34.22 -7.88
C THR A 217 2.95 34.84 -8.52
N TRP A 218 1.76 34.29 -8.25
CA TRP A 218 0.49 34.87 -8.70
C TRP A 218 0.25 36.27 -8.14
N GLN A 219 0.55 36.49 -6.86
CA GLN A 219 0.47 37.81 -6.25
C GLN A 219 1.48 38.79 -6.85
N GLN A 220 2.70 38.35 -7.15
CA GLN A 220 3.71 39.18 -7.81
C GLN A 220 3.30 39.57 -9.23
N LEU A 221 2.76 38.62 -10.02
CA LEU A 221 2.21 38.89 -11.34
C LEU A 221 1.08 39.93 -11.30
N ARG A 222 0.18 39.83 -10.31
CA ARG A 222 -0.86 40.85 -10.10
C ARG A 222 -0.29 42.23 -9.78
N ARG A 223 0.66 42.32 -8.85
CA ARG A 223 1.31 43.60 -8.52
C ARG A 223 2.01 44.20 -9.74
N PHE A 224 2.65 43.34 -10.56
CA PHE A 224 3.28 43.77 -11.81
C PHE A 224 2.24 44.31 -12.80
N GLU A 225 1.12 43.60 -12.99
CA GLU A 225 0.02 44.07 -13.84
C GLU A 225 -0.54 45.42 -13.38
N ASP A 226 -0.77 45.60 -12.07
CA ASP A 226 -1.24 46.86 -11.50
C ASP A 226 -0.27 48.02 -11.80
N VAL A 227 1.04 47.78 -11.70
CA VAL A 227 2.07 48.79 -12.00
C VAL A 227 2.06 49.14 -13.49
N VAL A 228 2.02 48.15 -14.37
CA VAL A 228 1.98 48.37 -15.83
C VAL A 228 0.69 49.09 -16.23
N GLY A 229 -0.46 48.71 -15.66
CA GLY A 229 -1.75 49.35 -15.90
C GLY A 229 -1.72 50.84 -15.53
N ARG A 230 -1.19 51.20 -14.35
CA ARG A 230 -1.03 52.60 -13.94
C ARG A 230 -0.12 53.39 -14.88
N GLN A 231 1.02 52.83 -15.27
CA GLN A 231 1.94 53.48 -16.21
C GLN A 231 1.28 53.74 -17.57
N PHE A 232 0.49 52.79 -18.07
CA PHE A 232 -0.30 52.97 -19.29
C PHE A 232 -1.36 54.07 -19.17
N GLU A 233 -2.06 54.14 -18.04
CA GLU A 233 -3.05 55.19 -17.78
C GLU A 233 -2.40 56.58 -17.66
N GLU A 234 -1.25 56.69 -16.99
CA GLU A 234 -0.46 57.93 -16.91
C GLU A 234 0.02 58.40 -18.28
N LEU A 235 0.55 57.50 -19.11
CA LEU A 235 0.94 57.78 -20.49
C LEU A 235 -0.25 58.25 -21.33
N ARG A 236 -1.40 57.58 -21.21
CA ARG A 236 -2.62 57.95 -21.91
C ARG A 236 -3.12 59.33 -21.48
N ALA A 237 -3.12 59.62 -20.18
CA ALA A 237 -3.51 60.92 -19.65
C ALA A 237 -2.58 62.05 -20.13
N SER A 238 -1.26 61.79 -20.18
CA SER A 238 -0.25 62.70 -20.70
C SER A 238 -0.40 62.97 -22.21
N LEU A 239 -0.76 61.95 -22.99
CA LEU A 239 -1.04 62.10 -24.42
C LEU A 239 -2.31 62.93 -24.67
N VAL A 240 -3.38 62.68 -23.91
CA VAL A 240 -4.63 63.45 -24.00
C VAL A 240 -4.43 64.91 -23.59
N SER A 241 -3.65 65.18 -22.55
CA SER A 241 -3.33 66.56 -22.13
C SER A 241 -2.47 67.30 -23.17
N LYS A 242 -1.50 66.62 -23.81
CA LYS A 242 -0.72 67.19 -24.91
C LYS A 242 -1.57 67.46 -26.16
N GLN A 243 -2.54 66.61 -26.47
CA GLN A 243 -3.48 66.85 -27.57
C GLN A 243 -4.43 68.02 -27.29
N SER A 244 -4.93 68.16 -26.05
CA SER A 244 -5.77 69.31 -25.68
C SER A 244 -5.00 70.64 -25.71
N LEU A 245 -3.73 70.63 -25.29
CA LEU A 245 -2.83 71.78 -25.40
C LEU A 245 -2.56 72.16 -26.87
N ARG A 246 -2.36 71.18 -27.76
CA ARG A 246 -2.20 71.45 -29.21
C ARG A 246 -3.50 71.96 -29.87
N ALA A 247 -4.66 71.46 -29.45
CA ALA A 247 -5.95 71.91 -29.98
C ALA A 247 -6.34 73.31 -29.49
N GLY A 248 -5.87 73.72 -28.30
CA GLY A 248 -6.06 75.07 -27.76
C GLY A 248 -5.14 76.15 -28.37
N SER A 249 -4.08 75.75 -29.08
CA SER A 249 -3.11 76.66 -29.72
C SER A 249 -3.53 77.15 -31.11
N PHE A 250 -4.70 76.72 -31.63
CA PHE A 250 -5.22 77.08 -32.95
C PHE A 250 -6.46 78.00 -32.88
N ARG A 251 -6.58 78.81 -31.83
CA ARG A 251 -7.57 79.90 -31.73
C ARG A 251 -6.90 81.23 -31.54
#